data_AF-A0A367JI69-F1
#
_entry.id   AF-A0A367JI69-F1
#
_cell.length_a   1.000
_cell.length_b   1.000
_cell.length_c   1.000
_cell.angle_alpha   90.00
_cell.angle_beta   90.00
_cell.angle_gamma   90.00
#
_symmetry.space_group_name_H-M   'P 1'
#
loop_
_entity.id
_entity.type
_entity.pdbx_description
1 polymer ?
#
loop_
_entity_poly.entity_id
_entity_poly.type
_entity_poly.pdbx_seq_one_letter_code
_entity_poly.pdbx_strand_id
1 'polypeptide(L)'
;MLQVEPSQNLISACIIIMLGFCIGSMGQLNFSLAGVFYALAWPAVVAIYGIYVKKTVAALRNDVWLLIQYNTAMSIATLIPLVLLSGELKEVLTNVWFLDEFGFWLQMIITSFTGFAVNIAMIYLLIHATPLTLAVASANKSIVQASIAAIVFGNSMSLLNAAGMLTALGGTLFYIHTKYNELYL
;
A
#
# COMPACT_ATOMS: atom_id res chain seq x y z
N MET A 1 20.18 -6.58 -12.62
CA MET A 1 18.96 -6.99 -11.87
C MET A 1 17.63 -6.55 -12.50
N LEU A 2 17.60 -5.89 -13.68
CA LEU A 2 16.36 -5.40 -14.33
C LEU A 2 16.03 -6.11 -15.67
N GLN A 3 16.65 -7.26 -15.97
CA GLN A 3 16.49 -7.97 -17.23
C GLN A 3 16.19 -9.45 -17.01
N VAL A 4 15.09 -9.75 -16.31
CA VAL A 4 14.54 -11.11 -16.29
C VAL A 4 13.14 -11.01 -16.87
N GLU A 5 12.93 -11.65 -18.02
CA GLU A 5 11.59 -11.77 -18.59
C GLU A 5 10.70 -12.49 -17.57
N PRO A 6 9.52 -11.91 -17.23
CA PRO A 6 8.65 -12.52 -16.25
C PRO A 6 8.16 -13.87 -16.78
N SER A 7 8.22 -14.91 -15.95
CA SER A 7 7.66 -16.21 -16.32
C SER A 7 6.15 -16.07 -16.56
N GLN A 8 5.63 -16.88 -17.47
CA GLN A 8 4.20 -16.92 -17.78
C GLN A 8 3.33 -17.18 -16.54
N ASN A 9 3.86 -17.93 -15.57
CA ASN A 9 3.22 -18.21 -14.29
C ASN A 9 3.16 -16.97 -13.37
N LEU A 10 4.17 -16.12 -13.41
CA LEU A 10 4.18 -14.87 -12.65
C LEU A 10 3.15 -13.87 -13.20
N ILE A 11 3.00 -13.84 -14.53
CA ILE A 11 2.00 -12.99 -15.21
C ILE A 11 0.58 -13.46 -14.86
N SER A 12 0.31 -14.76 -14.90
CA SER A 12 -1.01 -15.30 -14.55
C SER A 12 -1.38 -15.01 -13.09
N ALA A 13 -0.42 -15.09 -12.16
CA ALA A 13 -0.61 -14.69 -10.77
C ALA A 13 -1.06 -13.22 -10.64
N CYS A 14 -0.39 -12.31 -11.35
CA CYS A 14 -0.75 -10.89 -11.36
C CYS A 14 -2.16 -10.66 -11.93
N ILE A 15 -2.55 -11.38 -12.99
CA ILE A 15 -3.90 -11.29 -13.56
C ILE A 15 -4.95 -11.76 -12.54
N ILE A 16 -4.70 -12.86 -11.82
CA ILE A 16 -5.61 -13.36 -10.78
C ILE A 16 -5.79 -12.31 -9.67
N ILE A 17 -4.70 -11.68 -9.23
CA ILE A 17 -4.75 -10.61 -8.22
C ILE A 17 -5.62 -9.44 -8.73
N MET A 18 -5.40 -8.99 -9.97
CA MET A 18 -6.16 -7.87 -10.57
C MET A 18 -7.66 -8.20 -10.71
N LEU A 19 -7.99 -9.42 -11.15
CA LEU A 19 -9.38 -9.87 -11.23
C LEU A 19 -10.04 -9.95 -9.85
N GLY A 20 -9.31 -10.44 -8.83
CA GLY A 20 -9.79 -10.46 -7.44
C GLY A 20 -10.12 -9.06 -6.91
N PHE A 21 -9.28 -8.06 -7.22
CA PHE A 21 -9.56 -6.66 -6.88
C PHE A 21 -10.79 -6.11 -7.59
N CYS A 22 -10.97 -6.39 -8.90
CA CYS A 22 -12.15 -5.95 -9.63
C CYS A 22 -13.44 -6.55 -9.04
N ILE A 23 -13.46 -7.87 -8.82
CA ILE A 23 -14.60 -8.58 -8.23
C ILE A 23 -14.89 -8.06 -6.82
N GLY A 24 -13.85 -7.90 -6.01
CA GLY A 24 -13.97 -7.38 -4.64
C GLY A 24 -14.57 -5.97 -4.62
N SER A 25 -14.11 -5.11 -5.52
CA SER A 25 -14.62 -3.75 -5.63
C SER A 25 -16.09 -3.68 -6.05
N MET A 26 -16.56 -4.57 -6.93
CA MET A 26 -17.98 -4.64 -7.31
C MET A 26 -18.89 -5.06 -6.14
N GLY A 27 -18.35 -5.78 -5.15
CA GLY A 27 -19.08 -6.18 -3.95
C GLY A 27 -19.16 -5.12 -2.85
N GLN A 28 -18.56 -3.93 -3.04
CA GLN A 28 -18.60 -2.86 -2.05
C GLN A 28 -19.91 -2.08 -2.10
N LEU A 29 -20.44 -1.72 -0.92
CA LEU A 29 -21.70 -0.97 -0.78
C LEU A 29 -21.64 0.41 -1.47
N ASN A 30 -20.47 1.07 -1.44
CA ASN A 30 -20.22 2.34 -2.11
C ASN A 30 -19.31 2.12 -3.31
N PHE A 31 -19.85 1.54 -4.39
CA PHE A 31 -19.09 1.33 -5.61
C PHE A 31 -18.71 2.67 -6.24
N SER A 32 -17.42 2.87 -6.47
CA SER A 32 -16.89 4.03 -7.19
C SER A 32 -15.99 3.56 -8.33
N LEU A 33 -16.41 3.82 -9.56
CA LEU A 33 -15.63 3.52 -10.76
C LEU A 33 -14.25 4.19 -10.73
N ALA A 34 -14.20 5.44 -10.24
CA ALA A 34 -12.95 6.17 -10.06
C ALA A 34 -12.03 5.46 -9.06
N GLY A 35 -12.59 4.92 -7.97
CA GLY A 35 -11.85 4.12 -6.99
C GLY A 35 -11.20 2.87 -7.61
N VAL A 36 -11.92 2.17 -8.50
CA VAL A 36 -11.36 1.01 -9.22
C VAL A 36 -10.20 1.43 -10.12
N PHE A 37 -10.34 2.52 -10.87
CA PHE A 37 -9.27 3.02 -11.73
C PHE A 37 -8.01 3.37 -10.92
N TYR A 38 -8.16 4.09 -9.81
CA TYR A 38 -7.03 4.41 -8.93
C TYR A 38 -6.39 3.16 -8.31
N ALA A 39 -7.21 2.17 -7.93
CA ALA A 39 -6.71 0.90 -7.40
C ALA A 39 -5.87 0.12 -8.43
N LEU A 40 -6.26 0.12 -9.71
CA LEU A 40 -5.53 -0.55 -10.79
C LEU A 40 -4.29 0.25 -11.23
N ALA A 41 -4.31 1.58 -11.14
CA ALA A 41 -3.17 2.44 -11.47
C ALA A 41 -2.09 2.43 -10.39
N TRP A 42 -2.46 2.21 -9.12
CA TRP A 42 -1.57 2.28 -7.97
C TRP A 42 -0.32 1.38 -8.07
N PRO A 43 -0.41 0.09 -8.45
CA PRO A 43 0.77 -0.77 -8.62
C PRO A 43 1.81 -0.22 -9.60
N ALA A 44 1.38 0.48 -10.66
CA ALA A 44 2.29 1.08 -11.63
C ALA A 44 3.10 2.23 -11.00
N VAL A 45 2.44 3.07 -10.21
CA VAL A 45 3.10 4.16 -9.46
C VAL A 45 4.10 3.59 -8.46
N VAL A 46 3.71 2.55 -7.71
CA VAL A 46 4.59 1.88 -6.74
C VAL A 46 5.81 1.25 -7.43
N ALA A 47 5.63 0.65 -8.61
CA ALA A 47 6.73 0.07 -9.37
C ALA A 47 7.72 1.15 -9.84
N ILE A 48 7.21 2.27 -10.38
CA ILE A 48 8.04 3.42 -10.80
C ILE A 48 8.80 3.97 -9.59
N TYR A 49 8.10 4.23 -8.47
CA TYR A 49 8.70 4.67 -7.22
C TYR A 49 9.80 3.71 -6.75
N GLY A 50 9.54 2.41 -6.75
CA GLY A 50 10.51 1.37 -6.39
C GLY A 50 11.78 1.40 -7.25
N ILE A 51 11.64 1.62 -8.56
CA ILE A 51 12.78 1.77 -9.48
C ILE A 51 13.59 3.01 -9.15
N TYR A 52 12.94 4.17 -8.94
CA TYR A 52 13.62 5.42 -8.61
C TYR A 52 14.34 5.32 -7.26
N VAL A 53 13.69 4.80 -6.23
CA VAL A 53 14.32 4.65 -4.90
C VAL A 53 15.54 3.74 -4.97
N LYS A 54 15.49 2.62 -5.69
CA LYS A 54 16.66 1.75 -5.86
C LYS A 54 17.83 2.47 -6.54
N LYS A 55 17.56 3.31 -7.54
CA LYS A 55 18.59 4.14 -8.18
C LYS A 55 19.16 5.17 -7.19
N THR A 56 18.31 5.81 -6.40
CA THR A 56 18.70 6.78 -5.40
C THR A 56 19.56 6.15 -4.29
N VAL A 57 19.19 4.97 -3.78
CA VAL A 57 19.99 4.23 -2.78
C VAL A 57 21.39 3.90 -3.30
N ALA A 58 21.50 3.50 -4.58
CA ALA A 58 22.81 3.28 -5.20
C ALA A 58 23.65 4.56 -5.27
N ALA A 59 23.03 5.72 -5.48
CA ALA A 59 23.71 7.02 -5.46
C ALA A 59 24.11 7.49 -4.04
N LEU A 60 23.34 7.13 -3.02
CA LEU A 60 23.60 7.47 -1.60
C LEU A 60 24.59 6.52 -0.91
N ARG A 61 25.45 5.81 -1.67
CA ARG A 61 26.41 4.83 -1.12
C ARG A 61 25.75 3.76 -0.23
N ASN A 62 24.50 3.40 -0.55
CA ASN A 62 23.71 2.41 0.17
C ASN A 62 23.33 2.82 1.62
N ASP A 63 23.32 4.12 1.94
CA ASP A 63 22.80 4.63 3.22
C ASP A 63 21.27 4.76 3.18
N VAL A 64 20.60 3.80 3.83
CA VAL A 64 19.15 3.72 3.90
C VAL A 64 18.57 4.77 4.85
N TRP A 65 19.30 5.13 5.92
CA TRP A 65 18.81 6.10 6.91
C TRP A 65 18.76 7.50 6.32
N LEU A 66 19.78 7.85 5.55
CA LEU A 66 19.82 9.12 4.82
C LEU A 66 18.66 9.21 3.82
N LEU A 67 18.37 8.12 3.10
CA LEU A 67 17.20 8.05 2.22
C LEU A 67 15.89 8.30 2.98
N ILE A 68 15.69 7.65 4.13
CA ILE A 68 14.47 7.82 4.95
C ILE A 68 14.33 9.27 5.39
N GLN A 69 15.41 9.89 5.87
CA GLN A 69 15.40 11.30 6.29
C GLN A 69 15.00 12.25 5.16
N TYR A 70 15.61 12.11 3.98
CA TYR A 70 15.25 12.93 2.81
C TYR A 70 13.81 12.68 2.37
N ASN A 71 13.38 11.43 2.30
CA ASN A 71 12.03 11.07 1.89
C ASN A 71 10.97 11.65 2.85
N THR A 72 11.18 11.54 4.16
CA THR A 72 10.29 12.10 5.17
C THR A 72 10.28 13.63 5.11
N ALA A 73 11.44 14.29 4.97
CA ALA A 73 11.51 15.75 4.86
C ALA A 73 10.78 16.28 3.62
N MET A 74 10.98 15.66 2.45
CA MET A 74 10.27 16.01 1.22
C MET A 74 8.77 15.74 1.34
N SER A 75 8.37 14.66 2.02
CA SER A 75 6.97 14.34 2.26
C SER A 75 6.30 15.41 3.11
N ILE A 76 6.93 15.86 4.22
CA ILE A 76 6.42 16.94 5.07
C ILE A 76 6.28 18.23 4.26
N ALA A 77 7.34 18.61 3.52
CA ALA A 77 7.34 19.81 2.70
C ALA A 77 6.22 19.80 1.63
N THR A 78 5.87 18.63 1.09
CA THR A 78 4.81 18.46 0.10
C THR A 78 3.42 18.40 0.73
N LEU A 79 3.28 17.79 1.93
CA LEU A 79 1.99 17.65 2.60
C LEU A 79 1.46 18.98 3.13
N ILE A 80 2.34 19.87 3.62
CA ILE A 80 1.96 21.19 4.16
C ILE A 80 1.11 22.00 3.17
N PRO A 81 1.57 22.29 1.93
CA PRO A 81 0.78 23.06 0.97
C PRO A 81 -0.48 22.31 0.54
N LEU A 82 -0.43 20.98 0.42
CA LEU A 82 -1.61 20.17 0.06
C LEU A 82 -2.73 20.32 1.10
N VAL A 83 -2.38 20.23 2.38
CA VAL A 83 -3.34 20.40 3.49
C VAL A 83 -3.90 21.83 3.52
N LEU A 84 -3.06 22.85 3.33
CA LEU A 84 -3.52 24.24 3.28
C LEU A 84 -4.48 24.53 2.13
N LEU A 85 -4.23 23.94 0.95
CA LEU A 85 -5.07 24.14 -0.24
C LEU A 85 -6.36 23.31 -0.23
N SER A 86 -6.38 22.18 0.47
CA SER A 86 -7.55 21.29 0.54
C SER A 86 -8.76 21.91 1.24
N GLY A 87 -8.56 22.89 2.13
CA GLY A 87 -9.63 23.50 2.93
C GLY A 87 -10.02 22.69 4.17
N GLU A 88 -9.53 21.46 4.32
CA GLU A 88 -9.82 20.52 5.42
C GLU A 88 -9.51 21.11 6.80
N LEU A 89 -8.52 22.01 6.92
CA LEU A 89 -8.18 22.64 8.20
C LEU A 89 -9.34 23.46 8.78
N LYS A 90 -10.13 24.12 7.93
CA LYS A 90 -11.31 24.88 8.40
C LYS A 90 -12.40 23.93 8.86
N GLU A 91 -12.56 22.81 8.16
CA GLU A 91 -13.55 21.79 8.47
C GLU A 91 -13.23 21.09 9.79
N VAL A 92 -11.96 20.73 10.01
CA VAL A 92 -11.48 20.14 11.27
C VAL A 92 -11.75 21.07 12.45
N LEU A 93 -11.41 22.36 12.34
CA LEU A 93 -11.63 23.31 13.44
C LEU A 93 -13.11 23.58 13.74
N THR A 94 -14.01 23.36 12.79
CA THR A 94 -15.45 23.65 12.95
C THR A 94 -16.23 22.41 13.37
N ASN A 95 -15.88 21.24 12.85
CA ASN A 95 -16.68 20.02 12.99
C ASN A 95 -16.10 19.00 14.00
N VAL A 96 -14.85 19.13 14.41
CA VAL A 96 -14.20 18.19 15.32
C VAL A 96 -14.21 18.74 16.74
N TRP A 97 -15.07 18.16 17.60
CA TRP A 97 -15.27 18.61 18.98
C TRP A 97 -14.29 18.01 20.00
N PHE A 98 -13.42 17.07 19.60
CA PHE A 98 -12.50 16.36 20.49
C PHE A 98 -11.04 16.77 20.32
N LEU A 99 -10.78 17.91 19.68
CA LEU A 99 -9.41 18.42 19.45
C LEU A 99 -8.70 18.84 20.75
N ASP A 100 -9.46 19.13 21.78
CA ASP A 100 -9.05 19.50 23.13
C ASP A 100 -8.84 18.27 24.05
N GLU A 101 -9.23 17.08 23.61
CA GLU A 101 -9.06 15.86 24.39
C GLU A 101 -7.64 15.29 24.30
N PHE A 102 -7.03 14.98 25.45
CA PHE A 102 -5.72 14.33 25.51
C PHE A 102 -5.71 12.95 24.82
N GLY A 103 -6.80 12.19 24.92
CA GLY A 103 -6.92 10.87 24.31
C GLY A 103 -6.78 10.91 22.78
N PHE A 104 -7.31 11.96 22.14
CA PHE A 104 -7.16 12.16 20.71
C PHE A 104 -5.68 12.33 20.32
N TRP A 105 -4.96 13.23 20.99
CA TRP A 105 -3.55 13.47 20.71
C TRP A 105 -2.66 12.27 21.03
N LEU A 106 -2.98 11.50 22.08
CA LEU A 106 -2.30 10.24 22.37
C LEU A 106 -2.47 9.24 21.23
N GLN A 107 -3.69 9.05 20.73
CA GLN A 107 -3.96 8.15 19.61
C GLN A 107 -3.28 8.63 18.32
N MET A 108 -3.23 9.94 18.08
CA MET A 108 -2.50 10.53 16.96
C MET A 108 -1.01 10.19 17.03
N ILE A 109 -0.36 10.38 18.18
CA ILE A 109 1.06 10.06 18.36
C ILE A 109 1.33 8.56 18.15
N ILE A 110 0.51 7.68 18.73
CA ILE A 110 0.65 6.22 18.58
C ILE A 110 0.53 5.82 17.11
N THR A 111 -0.46 6.39 16.41
CA THR A 111 -0.69 6.11 14.98
C THR A 111 0.45 6.63 14.12
N SER A 112 0.97 7.83 14.40
CA SER A 112 2.13 8.40 13.69
C SER A 112 3.39 7.57 13.89
N PHE A 113 3.66 7.11 15.13
CA PHE A 113 4.80 6.24 15.41
C PHE A 113 4.70 4.90 14.66
N THR A 114 3.53 4.28 14.69
CA THR A 114 3.28 3.02 13.98
C THR A 114 3.38 3.21 12.46
N GLY A 115 2.86 4.30 11.92
CA GLY A 115 2.96 4.66 10.51
C GLY A 115 4.41 4.88 10.06
N PHE A 116 5.23 5.52 10.91
CA PHE A 116 6.66 5.69 10.65
C PHE A 116 7.41 4.35 10.66
N ALA A 117 7.13 3.47 11.63
CA ALA A 117 7.72 2.13 11.68
C ALA A 117 7.38 1.30 10.42
N VAL A 118 6.14 1.38 9.95
CA VAL A 118 5.71 0.78 8.68
C VAL A 118 6.47 1.36 7.49
N ASN A 119 6.72 2.67 7.46
CA ASN A 119 7.47 3.31 6.38
C ASN A 119 8.90 2.77 6.30
N ILE A 120 9.59 2.66 7.45
CA ILE A 120 10.93 2.06 7.54
C ILE A 120 10.90 0.63 7.00
N ALA A 121 9.97 -0.20 7.47
CA ALA A 121 9.85 -1.59 7.05
C ALA A 121 9.61 -1.72 5.53
N MET A 122 8.78 -0.84 4.95
CA MET A 122 8.50 -0.84 3.50
C MET A 122 9.71 -0.41 2.67
N ILE A 123 10.48 0.59 3.13
CA ILE A 123 11.73 0.98 2.46
C ILE A 123 12.76 -0.15 2.53
N TYR A 124 12.85 -0.82 3.68
CA TYR A 124 13.73 -1.98 3.85
C TYR A 124 13.32 -3.15 2.94
N LEU A 125 12.02 -3.40 2.80
CA LEU A 125 11.52 -4.39 1.85
C LEU A 125 11.82 -3.99 0.41
N LEU A 126 11.68 -2.70 0.06
CA LEU A 126 11.94 -2.17 -1.27
C LEU A 126 13.39 -2.39 -1.69
N ILE A 127 14.37 -2.15 -0.81
CA ILE A 127 15.79 -2.33 -1.17
C ILE A 127 16.10 -3.81 -1.46
N HIS A 128 15.53 -4.74 -0.69
CA HIS A 128 15.83 -6.18 -0.79
C HIS A 128 14.97 -6.93 -1.82
N ALA A 129 13.75 -6.48 -2.11
CA ALA A 129 12.82 -7.15 -3.00
C ALA A 129 12.75 -6.48 -4.39
N THR A 130 12.12 -7.13 -5.37
CA THR A 130 11.86 -6.47 -6.67
C THR A 130 10.73 -5.44 -6.53
N PRO A 131 10.70 -4.37 -7.36
CA PRO A 131 9.59 -3.41 -7.36
C PRO A 131 8.21 -4.07 -7.58
N LEU A 132 8.17 -5.16 -8.36
CA LEU A 132 6.97 -5.97 -8.56
C LEU A 132 6.54 -6.68 -7.27
N THR A 133 7.48 -7.32 -6.56
CA THR A 133 7.21 -7.97 -5.26
C THR A 133 6.73 -6.96 -4.22
N LEU A 134 7.28 -5.74 -4.23
CA LEU A 134 6.81 -4.66 -3.37
C LEU A 134 5.36 -4.29 -3.67
N ALA A 135 4.99 -4.17 -4.96
CA ALA A 135 3.61 -3.88 -5.35
C ALA A 135 2.64 -4.98 -4.87
N VAL A 136 2.99 -6.26 -5.08
CA VAL A 136 2.19 -7.41 -4.60
C VAL A 136 2.11 -7.44 -3.07
N ALA A 137 3.21 -7.20 -2.36
CA ALA A 137 3.23 -7.14 -0.90
C ALA A 137 2.36 -5.99 -0.35
N SER A 138 2.39 -4.83 -1.00
CA SER A 138 1.55 -3.69 -0.64
C SER A 138 0.06 -3.98 -0.86
N ALA A 139 -0.27 -4.67 -1.95
CA ALA A 139 -1.64 -5.10 -2.23
C ALA A 139 -2.14 -6.11 -1.19
N ASN A 140 -1.33 -7.11 -0.86
CA ASN A 140 -1.63 -8.09 0.19
C ASN A 140 -1.88 -7.42 1.55
N LYS A 141 -0.99 -6.49 1.94
CA LYS A 141 -1.16 -5.72 3.18
C LYS A 141 -2.52 -5.04 3.23
N SER A 142 -2.93 -4.36 2.16
CA SER A 142 -4.23 -3.67 2.11
C SER A 142 -5.41 -4.63 2.21
N ILE A 143 -5.35 -5.80 1.58
CA ILE A 143 -6.43 -6.81 1.67
C ILE A 143 -6.54 -7.38 3.08
N VAL A 144 -5.40 -7.71 3.70
CA VAL A 144 -5.36 -8.21 5.09
C VAL A 144 -5.87 -7.13 6.05
N GLN A 145 -5.44 -5.88 5.89
CA GLN A 145 -5.91 -4.75 6.69
C GLN A 145 -7.44 -4.57 6.57
N ALA A 146 -7.98 -4.61 5.35
CA ALA A 146 -9.41 -4.49 5.11
C ALA A 146 -10.20 -5.67 5.72
N SER A 147 -9.66 -6.88 5.62
CA SER A 147 -10.27 -8.09 6.20
C SER A 147 -10.34 -8.02 7.72
N ILE A 148 -9.23 -7.63 8.37
CA ILE A 148 -9.18 -7.44 9.82
C ILE A 148 -10.17 -6.36 10.26
N ALA A 149 -10.20 -5.22 9.55
CA ALA A 149 -11.13 -4.13 9.86
C ALA A 149 -12.58 -4.58 9.75
N ALA A 150 -12.95 -5.35 8.71
CA ALA A 150 -14.31 -5.86 8.56
C ALA A 150 -14.72 -6.79 9.72
N ILE A 151 -13.82 -7.66 10.18
CA ILE A 151 -14.06 -8.57 11.30
C ILE A 151 -14.19 -7.78 12.62
N VAL A 152 -13.27 -6.85 12.88
CA VAL A 152 -13.21 -6.10 14.14
C VAL A 152 -14.39 -5.12 14.28
N PHE A 153 -14.74 -4.40 13.20
CA PHE A 153 -15.81 -3.41 13.21
C PHE A 153 -17.19 -3.99 12.86
N GLY A 154 -17.28 -5.29 12.58
CA GLY A 154 -18.54 -5.97 12.24
C GLY A 154 -19.19 -5.40 10.98
N ASN A 155 -18.40 -4.89 10.04
CA ASN A 155 -18.93 -4.16 8.89
C ASN A 155 -19.54 -5.15 7.88
N SER A 156 -20.76 -4.87 7.40
CA SER A 156 -21.48 -5.76 6.48
C SER A 156 -20.73 -5.91 5.15
N MET A 157 -19.94 -6.99 5.01
CA MET A 157 -19.33 -7.37 3.74
C MET A 157 -20.29 -8.21 2.92
N SER A 158 -20.54 -7.80 1.67
CA SER A 158 -21.17 -8.68 0.69
C SER A 158 -20.31 -9.92 0.45
N LEU A 159 -20.96 -11.06 0.19
CA LEU A 159 -20.28 -12.31 -0.15
C LEU A 159 -19.35 -12.14 -1.37
N LEU A 160 -19.72 -11.27 -2.32
CA LEU A 160 -18.92 -10.96 -3.50
C LEU A 160 -17.61 -10.25 -3.14
N ASN A 161 -17.67 -9.32 -2.18
CA ASN A 161 -16.48 -8.60 -1.70
C ASN A 161 -15.52 -9.57 -1.01
N ALA A 162 -16.04 -10.41 -0.11
CA ALA A 162 -15.25 -11.43 0.57
C ALA A 162 -14.62 -12.43 -0.41
N ALA A 163 -15.37 -12.90 -1.40
CA ALA A 163 -14.86 -13.79 -2.45
C ALA A 163 -13.76 -13.13 -3.29
N GLY A 164 -13.91 -11.85 -3.65
CA GLY A 164 -12.90 -11.08 -4.38
C GLY A 164 -11.61 -10.91 -3.57
N MET A 165 -11.72 -10.56 -2.29
CA MET A 165 -10.57 -10.48 -1.38
C MET A 165 -9.85 -11.83 -1.22
N LEU A 166 -10.59 -12.92 -1.04
CA LEU A 166 -10.00 -14.27 -0.95
C LEU A 166 -9.31 -14.69 -2.25
N THR A 167 -9.90 -14.35 -3.40
CA THR A 167 -9.30 -14.62 -4.72
C THR A 167 -7.99 -13.85 -4.89
N ALA A 168 -7.98 -12.57 -4.50
CA ALA A 168 -6.78 -11.75 -4.54
C ALA A 168 -5.68 -12.29 -3.60
N LEU A 169 -6.03 -12.68 -2.37
CA LEU A 169 -5.11 -13.34 -1.44
C LEU A 169 -4.55 -14.64 -2.01
N GLY A 170 -5.40 -15.50 -2.58
CA GLY A 170 -4.97 -16.72 -3.27
C GLY A 170 -3.99 -16.44 -4.41
N GLY A 171 -4.26 -15.40 -5.22
CA GLY A 171 -3.34 -14.93 -6.26
C GLY A 171 -1.98 -14.48 -5.71
N THR A 172 -1.95 -13.80 -4.57
CA THR A 172 -0.68 -13.40 -3.92
C THR A 172 0.10 -14.60 -3.38
N LEU A 173 -0.57 -15.61 -2.82
CA LEU A 173 0.07 -16.85 -2.36
C LEU A 173 0.66 -17.63 -3.53
N PHE A 174 -0.08 -17.72 -4.63
CA PHE A 174 0.41 -18.34 -5.87
C PHE A 174 1.63 -17.59 -6.41
N TYR A 175 1.61 -16.26 -6.44
CA TYR A 175 2.77 -15.44 -6.82
C TYR A 175 4.00 -15.76 -5.96
N ILE A 176 3.84 -15.81 -4.63
CA ILE A 176 4.94 -16.10 -3.70
C ILE A 176 5.50 -17.50 -3.96
N HIS A 177 4.63 -18.49 -4.15
CA HIS A 177 5.05 -19.87 -4.41
C HIS A 177 5.83 -19.98 -5.73
N THR A 178 5.32 -19.39 -6.82
CA THR A 178 6.02 -19.37 -8.11
C THR A 178 7.37 -18.64 -8.01
N LYS A 179 7.40 -17.49 -7.34
CA LYS A 179 8.63 -16.69 -7.15
C LYS A 179 9.67 -17.46 -6.34
N TYR A 180 9.22 -18.18 -5.30
CA TYR A 180 10.08 -19.03 -4.50
C TYR A 180 10.68 -20.14 -5.35
N ASN A 181 9.87 -20.83 -6.15
CA ASN A 181 10.35 -21.90 -7.02
C ASN A 181 11.37 -21.39 -8.05
N GLU A 182 11.19 -20.18 -8.62
CA GLU A 182 12.17 -19.57 -9.55
C GLU A 182 13.51 -19.18 -8.91
N LEU A 183 13.57 -19.03 -7.59
CA LEU A 183 14.78 -18.61 -6.87
C LEU A 183 15.64 -19.80 -6.42
N TYR A 184 15.05 -20.98 -6.29
CA TYR A 184 15.70 -22.18 -5.72
C TYR A 184 15.77 -23.38 -6.68
N LEU A 185 15.20 -23.28 -7.88
CA LEU A 185 15.38 -24.22 -9.01
C LEU A 185 16.17 -23.53 -10.12
#